data_AF-A0A838FIE4-F1
#
_entry.id   AF-A0A838FIE4-F1
#
_cell.length_a   1.000
_cell.length_b   1.000
_cell.length_c   1.000
_cell.angle_alpha   90.00
_cell.angle_beta   90.00
_cell.angle_gamma   90.00
#
_symmetry.space_group_name_H-M   'P 1'
#
loop_
_entity.id
_entity.type
_entity.pdbx_description
1 polymer ?
#
loop_
_entity_poly.entity_id
_entity_poly.type
_entity_poly.pdbx_seq_one_letter_code
_entity_poly.pdbx_strand_id
1 'polypeptide(L)' 'RDGETVATLSAGEVVGETGLLGRARRNAAVVATSPIRLIHFPGSSVRRLRNLIPDFDERIQVLAAERAAPPD' A
#
# COMPACT_ATOMS: atom_id res chain seq x y z
N ARG A 1 14.71 -9.03 0.14
CA ARG A 1 15.10 -9.41 1.50
C ARG A 1 14.62 -10.82 1.72
N ASP A 2 15.52 -11.72 2.09
CA ASP A 2 15.39 -13.18 1.98
C ASP A 2 14.56 -13.78 3.13
N GLY A 3 13.26 -13.44 3.19
CA GLY A 3 12.33 -13.99 4.19
C GLY A 3 12.22 -13.18 5.50
N GLU A 4 12.90 -12.05 5.58
CA GLU A 4 12.82 -11.14 6.73
C GLU A 4 11.48 -10.39 6.77
N THR A 5 10.87 -10.31 7.96
CA THR A 5 9.72 -9.45 8.23
C THR A 5 10.17 -7.99 8.28
N VAL A 6 9.76 -7.19 7.30
CA VAL A 6 10.14 -5.77 7.20
C VAL A 6 9.12 -4.82 7.85
N ALA A 7 7.90 -5.28 8.10
CA ALA A 7 6.84 -4.50 8.73
C ALA A 7 5.72 -5.42 9.25
N THR A 8 5.00 -4.95 10.27
CA THR A 8 3.74 -5.54 10.76
C THR A 8 2.63 -4.54 10.55
N LEU A 9 1.50 -5.00 9.99
CA LEU A 9 0.35 -4.14 9.68
C LEU A 9 -0.78 -4.32 10.70
N SER A 10 -1.46 -3.23 11.00
CA SER A 10 -2.60 -3.11 11.92
C SER A 10 -3.86 -2.64 11.21
N ALA A 11 -4.99 -2.71 11.92
CA ALA A 11 -6.28 -2.23 11.40
C ALA A 11 -6.21 -0.74 11.03
N GLY A 12 -6.77 -0.40 9.86
CA GLY A 12 -6.77 0.96 9.32
C GLY A 12 -5.59 1.28 8.41
N GLU A 13 -4.56 0.43 8.37
CA GLU A 13 -3.43 0.61 7.45
C GLU A 13 -3.76 0.14 6.03
N VAL A 14 -3.22 0.84 5.04
CA VAL A 14 -3.39 0.54 3.61
C VAL A 14 -2.15 -0.17 3.10
N VAL A 15 -2.30 -1.23 2.30
CA VAL A 15 -1.16 -1.92 1.69
C VAL A 15 -1.33 -2.19 0.19
N GLY A 16 -0.22 -2.22 -0.55
CA GLY A 16 -0.19 -2.48 -1.99
C GLY A 16 -0.31 -1.22 -2.86
N GLU A 17 -0.37 -0.04 -2.26
CA GLU A 17 -0.45 1.26 -2.95
C GLU A 17 0.80 1.61 -3.76
N THR A 18 1.99 1.20 -3.31
CA THR A 18 3.25 1.46 -4.03
C THR A 18 3.22 0.87 -5.46
N GLY A 19 2.57 -0.27 -5.64
CA GLY A 19 2.40 -0.90 -6.96
C GLY A 19 1.47 -0.14 -7.90
N LEU A 20 0.67 0.81 -7.39
CA LEU A 20 -0.31 1.57 -8.16
C LEU A 20 0.24 2.93 -8.66
N LEU A 21 1.28 3.46 -8.02
CA LEU A 21 1.88 4.76 -8.37
C LEU A 21 2.89 4.69 -9.52
N GLY A 22 3.23 3.48 -9.98
CA GLY A 22 4.05 3.28 -11.17
C GLY A 22 5.52 3.62 -10.93
N ARG A 23 6.28 2.61 -10.45
CA ARG A 23 7.73 2.42 -10.63
C ARG A 23 8.29 1.20 -9.86
N ALA A 24 7.55 0.63 -8.92
CA ALA A 24 7.98 -0.55 -8.18
C ALA A 24 7.07 -1.77 -8.45
N ARG A 25 7.69 -2.91 -8.75
CA ARG A 25 7.03 -4.23 -8.64
C ARG A 25 6.64 -4.47 -7.18
N ARG A 26 5.73 -5.41 -6.93
CA ARG A 26 5.51 -5.94 -5.57
C ARG A 26 6.87 -6.27 -4.94
N ASN A 27 7.25 -5.53 -3.90
CA ASN A 27 8.58 -5.56 -3.28
C ASN A 27 8.61 -6.43 -2.00
N ALA A 28 7.45 -6.76 -1.45
CA ALA A 28 7.27 -7.64 -0.31
C ALA A 28 6.01 -8.49 -0.48
N ALA A 29 6.00 -9.66 0.18
CA ALA A 29 4.80 -10.44 0.38
C ALA A 29 4.08 -9.94 1.64
N VAL A 30 2.75 -9.99 1.61
CA VAL A 30 1.91 -9.70 2.79
C VAL A 30 1.22 -11.00 3.16
N VAL A 31 1.42 -11.45 4.39
CA VAL A 31 0.86 -12.71 4.91
C VAL A 31 0.03 -12.38 6.14
N ALA A 32 -1.20 -12.91 6.19
CA ALA A 32 -2.05 -12.76 7.35
C ALA A 32 -1.53 -13.66 8.49
N THR A 33 -1.34 -13.09 9.68
CA THR A 33 -0.93 -13.83 10.89
C THR A 33 -2.13 -14.23 11.76
N SER A 34 -3.32 -13.75 11.44
CA SER A 34 -4.60 -14.05 12.08
C SER A 34 -5.75 -13.89 11.07
N PRO A 35 -6.99 -14.30 11.40
CA PRO A 35 -8.15 -13.98 10.57
C PRO A 35 -8.36 -12.46 10.47
N ILE A 36 -8.47 -11.94 9.25
CA ILE A 36 -8.61 -10.51 8.97
C ILE A 36 -9.79 -10.23 8.04
N ARG A 37 -10.25 -8.97 8.04
CA ARG A 37 -11.20 -8.44 7.07
C ARG A 37 -10.57 -7.26 6.37
N LEU A 38 -10.62 -7.25 5.04
CA LEU A 38 -10.00 -6.22 4.21
C LEU A 38 -11.03 -5.57 3.28
N ILE A 39 -10.79 -4.31 2.95
CA ILE A 39 -11.42 -3.64 1.82
C ILE A 39 -10.40 -3.68 0.68
N HIS A 40 -10.78 -4.29 -0.45
CA HIS A 40 -9.91 -4.40 -1.61
C HIS A 40 -10.46 -3.57 -2.77
N PHE A 41 -9.60 -2.72 -3.34
CA PHE A 41 -9.90 -1.95 -4.54
C PHE A 41 -9.07 -2.47 -5.72
N PRO A 42 -9.71 -2.80 -6.86
CA PRO A 42 -8.98 -3.00 -8.11
C PRO A 42 -8.16 -1.76 -8.45
N GLY A 43 -6.99 -1.94 -9.06
CA GLY A 43 -6.12 -0.82 -9.41
C GLY A 43 -6.77 0.22 -10.34
N SER A 44 -7.73 -0.20 -11.18
CA SER A 44 -8.55 0.71 -12.01
C SER A 44 -9.43 1.62 -11.15
N SER A 45 -10.07 1.08 -10.11
CA SER A 45 -10.89 1.85 -9.17
C SER A 45 -10.04 2.85 -8.40
N VAL A 46 -8.84 2.45 -7.94
CA VAL A 46 -7.94 3.38 -7.25
C VAL A 46 -7.52 4.53 -8.18
N ARG A 47 -7.13 4.24 -9.43
CA ARG A 47 -6.82 5.29 -10.42
C ARG A 47 -7.99 6.24 -10.65
N ARG A 48 -9.21 5.71 -10.74
CA ARG A 48 -10.41 6.53 -10.89
C ARG A 48 -10.64 7.43 -9.67
N LEU A 49 -10.49 6.89 -8.45
CA LEU A 49 -10.66 7.66 -7.21
C LEU A 49 -9.64 8.79 -7.10
N ARG A 50 -8.37 8.53 -7.44
CA ARG A 50 -7.30 9.55 -7.47
C ARG A 50 -7.61 10.72 -8.41
N ASN A 51 -8.26 10.43 -9.54
CA ASN A 51 -8.67 11.49 -10.49
C ASN A 51 -9.90 12.27 -10.02
N LEU A 52 -10.77 11.66 -9.21
CA LEU A 52 -12.04 12.26 -8.79
C LEU A 52 -11.94 13.00 -7.45
N ILE A 53 -11.01 12.58 -6.58
CA ILE A 53 -10.92 13.03 -5.19
C ILE A 53 -9.45 13.42 -4.93
N PRO A 54 -9.10 14.72 -5.02
CA PRO A 54 -7.72 15.19 -4.82
C PRO A 54 -7.10 14.76 -3.50
N ASP A 55 -7.84 14.89 -2.39
CA ASP A 55 -7.37 14.51 -1.05
C ASP A 55 -7.03 13.00 -0.96
N PHE A 56 -7.72 12.17 -1.72
CA PHE A 56 -7.42 10.74 -1.80
C PHE A 56 -6.10 10.50 -2.54
N ASP A 57 -5.84 11.21 -3.64
CA ASP A 57 -4.55 11.13 -4.33
C ASP A 57 -3.41 11.55 -3.42
N GLU A 58 -3.54 12.69 -2.74
CA GLU A 58 -2.54 13.18 -1.80
C GLU A 58 -2.24 12.14 -0.72
N ARG A 59 -3.28 11.56 -0.10
CA ARG A 59 -3.08 10.55 0.94
C ARG A 59 -2.37 9.30 0.42
N ILE A 60 -2.69 8.85 -0.79
CA ILE A 60 -2.02 7.69 -1.41
C ILE A 60 -0.55 7.99 -1.71
N GLN A 61 -0.22 9.21 -2.15
CA GLN A 61 1.16 9.63 -2.40
C GLN A 61 1.98 9.67 -1.09
N VAL A 62 1.43 10.23 -0.02
CA VAL A 62 2.07 10.26 1.31
C VAL A 62 2.38 8.84 1.80
N LEU A 63 1.39 7.95 1.78
CA LEU A 63 1.57 6.55 2.22
C LEU A 63 2.66 5.81 1.43
N ALA A 64 2.74 6.05 0.13
CA ALA A 64 3.77 5.44 -0.68
C ALA A 64 5.17 6.03 -0.43
N ALA A 65 5.26 7.33 -0.15
CA ALA A 65 6.52 7.98 0.20
C ALA A 65 7.06 7.47 1.54
N GLU A 66 6.19 7.31 2.55
CA GLU A 66 6.51 6.71 3.86
C GLU A 66 7.14 5.31 3.70
N ARG A 67 6.71 4.55 2.69
CA ARG A 67 7.24 3.20 2.41
C ARG A 67 8.46 3.14 1.51
N ALA A 68 8.74 4.22 0.77
CA ALA A 68 9.95 4.32 -0.04
C ALA A 68 11.17 4.65 0.83
N ALA A 69 10.96 5.24 2.01
CA ALA A 69 12.02 5.43 2.99
C ALA A 69 12.52 4.07 3.49
N PRO A 70 13.84 3.79 3.43
CA PRO A 70 14.38 2.59 4.07
C PRO A 70 14.14 2.71 5.58
N PRO A 71 13.75 1.60 6.27
CA PRO A 71 13.79 1.60 7.72
C PRO A 71 15.24 1.78 8.20
N ASP A 72 15.43 2.63 9.21
CA ASP A 72 16.70 2.76 9.95
C ASP A 72 17.12 1.42 10.57
#